data_AF-A0A3N5N3U6-F1
#
_entry.id   AF-A0A3N5N3U6-F1
#
_cell.length_a   1.000
_cell.length_b   1.000
_cell.length_c   1.000
_cell.angle_alpha   90.00
_cell.angle_beta   90.00
_cell.angle_gamma   90.00
#
_symmetry.space_group_name_H-M   'P 1'
#
loop_
_entity.id
_entity.type
_entity.pdbx_description
1 polymer ?
#
loop_
_entity_poly.entity_id
_entity_poly.type
_entity_poly.pdbx_seq_one_letter_code
_entity_poly.pdbx_strand_id
1 'polypeptide(L)'
;MRPKTKLVRFPDAGPAESVANGGAELAIYQTVDILRAPGAQLVGPLPSELQNTSDFVYQAALLLDAREPTVAKAFLRFIAGPDAVMVLKTRGLEPG
;
A
#
# COMPACT_ATOMS: atom_id res chain seq x y z
N MET A 1 4.13 -0.54 -36.61
CA MET A 1 4.08 -1.73 -35.72
C MET A 1 3.11 -1.42 -34.58
N ARG A 2 2.22 -2.34 -34.17
CA ARG A 2 1.34 -2.11 -33.01
C ARG A 2 2.13 -2.31 -31.71
N PRO A 3 1.97 -1.44 -30.69
CA PRO A 3 2.68 -1.58 -29.43
C PRO A 3 2.26 -2.86 -28.70
N LYS A 4 3.23 -3.59 -28.15
CA LYS A 4 2.99 -4.81 -27.35
C LYS A 4 2.45 -4.51 -25.94
N THR A 5 2.66 -3.29 -25.45
CA THR A 5 2.22 -2.86 -24.14
C THR A 5 1.40 -1.60 -24.29
N LYS A 6 0.23 -1.57 -23.65
CA LYS A 6 -0.65 -0.40 -23.59
C LYS A 6 -0.86 -0.04 -22.13
N LEU A 7 -0.60 1.22 -21.78
CA LEU A 7 -0.95 1.72 -20.47
C LEU A 7 -2.48 1.73 -20.34
N VAL A 8 -2.99 1.03 -19.33
CA VAL A 8 -4.40 1.03 -18.96
C VAL A 8 -4.65 2.19 -18.00
N ARG A 9 -5.75 2.91 -18.21
CA ARG A 9 -6.24 3.92 -17.26
C ARG A 9 -7.29 3.29 -16.36
N PHE A 10 -7.30 3.68 -15.11
CA PHE A 10 -8.17 3.10 -14.08
C PHE A 10 -8.97 4.23 -13.41
N PRO A 11 -10.05 4.72 -14.06
CA PRO A 11 -10.83 5.84 -13.53
C PRO A 11 -11.70 5.45 -12.33
N ASP A 12 -12.21 4.20 -12.33
CA ASP A 12 -13.23 3.75 -11.37
C ASP A 12 -12.74 2.64 -10.42
N ALA A 13 -11.56 2.07 -10.68
CA ALA A 13 -10.98 0.93 -9.96
C ALA A 13 -9.47 1.11 -9.80
N GLY A 14 -8.88 0.66 -8.70
CA GLY A 14 -7.42 0.70 -8.50
C GLY A 14 -6.66 -0.25 -9.43
N PRO A 15 -5.32 -0.12 -9.57
CA PRO A 15 -4.53 -1.01 -10.43
C PRO A 15 -4.71 -2.51 -10.13
N ALA A 16 -4.81 -2.90 -8.85
CA ALA A 16 -5.05 -4.28 -8.46
C ALA A 16 -6.45 -4.78 -8.88
N GLU A 17 -7.48 -3.94 -8.74
CA GLU A 17 -8.85 -4.27 -9.16
C GLU A 17 -8.96 -4.34 -10.69
N SER A 18 -8.23 -3.50 -11.42
CA SER A 18 -8.13 -3.57 -12.88
C SER A 18 -7.58 -4.92 -13.34
N VAL A 19 -6.60 -5.48 -12.62
CA VAL A 19 -6.10 -6.84 -12.89
C VAL A 19 -7.16 -7.89 -12.51
N ALA A 20 -7.75 -7.77 -11.32
CA ALA A 20 -8.79 -8.69 -10.84
C ALA A 20 -9.99 -8.82 -11.79
N ASN A 21 -10.38 -7.73 -12.43
CA ASN A 21 -11.51 -7.67 -13.37
C ASN A 21 -11.11 -7.98 -14.83
N GLY A 22 -9.84 -8.33 -15.10
CA GLY A 22 -9.35 -8.62 -16.46
C GLY A 22 -9.15 -7.40 -17.36
N GLY A 23 -9.19 -6.18 -16.79
CA GLY A 23 -8.93 -4.92 -17.51
C GLY A 23 -7.43 -4.66 -17.77
N ALA A 24 -6.55 -5.32 -17.02
CA ALA A 24 -5.10 -5.33 -17.23
C ALA A 24 -4.52 -6.71 -16.91
N GLU A 25 -3.44 -7.09 -17.60
CA GLU A 25 -2.74 -8.36 -17.34
C GLU A 25 -1.78 -8.25 -16.15
N LEU A 26 -1.21 -7.07 -15.94
CA LEU A 26 -0.21 -6.78 -14.90
C LEU A 26 -0.43 -5.36 -14.35
N ALA A 27 -0.11 -5.19 -13.07
CA ALA A 27 -0.07 -3.89 -12.41
C ALA A 27 1.18 -3.79 -11.54
N ILE A 28 1.77 -2.59 -11.50
CA ILE A 28 2.79 -2.22 -10.51
C ILE A 28 2.08 -1.36 -9.47
N TYR A 29 1.97 -1.88 -8.25
CA TYR A 29 1.22 -1.22 -7.20
C TYR A 29 1.70 -1.62 -5.80
N GLN A 30 1.15 -1.00 -4.76
CA GLN A 30 1.56 -1.24 -3.38
C GLN A 30 1.08 -2.62 -2.91
N THR A 31 1.92 -3.34 -2.17
CA THR A 31 1.62 -4.68 -1.63
C THR A 31 0.32 -4.67 -0.82
N VAL A 32 0.11 -3.66 0.02
CA VAL A 32 -1.08 -3.52 0.88
C VAL A 32 -2.37 -3.45 0.07
N ASP A 33 -2.36 -2.83 -1.10
CA ASP A 33 -3.53 -2.75 -1.97
C ASP A 33 -3.76 -4.04 -2.75
N ILE A 34 -2.69 -4.68 -3.21
CA ILE A 34 -2.79 -5.98 -3.92
C ILE A 34 -3.39 -7.03 -3.00
N LEU A 35 -2.91 -7.13 -1.75
CA LEU A 35 -3.44 -8.07 -0.75
C LEU A 35 -4.90 -7.80 -0.36
N ARG A 36 -5.45 -6.62 -0.68
CA ARG A 36 -6.85 -6.26 -0.43
C ARG A 36 -7.78 -6.53 -1.62
N ALA A 37 -7.24 -6.92 -2.78
CA ALA A 37 -8.01 -7.22 -3.99
C ALA A 37 -8.08 -8.75 -4.20
N PRO A 38 -9.18 -9.44 -3.83
CA PRO A 38 -9.23 -10.91 -3.84
C PRO A 38 -9.02 -11.57 -5.21
N GLY A 39 -9.26 -10.85 -6.31
CA GLY A 39 -9.03 -11.35 -7.67
C GLY A 39 -7.65 -11.04 -8.24
N ALA A 40 -6.78 -10.35 -7.50
CA ALA A 40 -5.41 -10.08 -7.89
C ALA A 40 -4.44 -10.97 -7.10
N GLN A 41 -3.36 -11.40 -7.77
CA GLN A 41 -2.29 -12.16 -7.13
C GLN A 41 -1.02 -11.30 -7.04
N LEU A 42 -0.44 -11.22 -5.85
CA LEU A 42 0.91 -10.69 -5.68
C LEU A 42 1.92 -11.65 -6.29
N VAL A 43 2.62 -11.22 -7.33
CA VAL A 43 3.62 -12.04 -8.04
C VAL A 43 5.06 -11.85 -7.51
N GLY A 44 5.30 -10.80 -6.73
CA GLY A 44 6.59 -10.50 -6.12
C GLY A 44 6.88 -9.00 -6.06
N PRO A 45 7.93 -8.59 -5.32
CA PRO A 45 8.38 -7.21 -5.29
C PRO A 45 9.10 -6.84 -6.60
N LEU A 46 9.27 -5.54 -6.84
CA LEU A 46 10.18 -5.05 -7.87
C LEU A 46 11.63 -5.45 -7.56
N PRO A 47 12.53 -5.49 -8.56
CA PRO A 47 13.97 -5.60 -8.31
C PRO A 47 14.43 -4.59 -7.26
N SER A 48 15.33 -5.00 -6.36
CA SER A 48 15.77 -4.17 -5.21
C SER A 48 16.32 -2.81 -5.63
N GLU A 49 16.98 -2.75 -6.79
CA GLU A 49 17.57 -1.52 -7.35
C GLU A 49 16.52 -0.49 -7.80
N LEU A 50 15.28 -0.92 -7.98
CA LEU A 50 14.14 -0.08 -8.35
C LEU A 50 13.26 0.30 -7.16
N GLN A 51 13.48 -0.31 -6.00
CA GLN A 51 12.68 -0.06 -4.81
C GLN A 51 13.27 1.10 -4.02
N ASN A 52 12.44 2.09 -3.70
CA ASN A 52 12.81 3.11 -2.72
C ASN A 52 12.34 2.67 -1.33
N THR A 53 13.14 1.86 -0.64
CA THR A 53 12.80 1.36 0.70
C THR A 53 13.04 2.39 1.81
N SER A 54 13.75 3.49 1.52
CA SER A 54 14.13 4.49 2.53
C SER A 54 13.14 5.65 2.61
N ASP A 55 12.63 6.13 1.47
CA ASP A 55 11.72 7.28 1.43
C ASP A 55 10.26 6.87 1.23
N PHE A 56 9.98 5.64 0.77
CA PHE A 56 8.62 5.14 0.63
C PHE A 56 8.09 4.62 1.97
N VAL A 57 7.73 5.55 2.85
CA VAL A 57 7.26 5.26 4.21
C VAL A 57 5.84 5.81 4.45
N TYR A 58 5.05 5.08 5.23
CA TYR A 58 3.77 5.60 5.73
C TYR A 58 4.01 6.37 7.03
N GLN A 59 3.53 7.61 7.08
CA GLN A 59 3.67 8.48 8.24
C GLN A 59 2.31 8.74 8.88
N ALA A 60 2.30 8.81 10.21
CA ALA A 60 1.15 9.25 10.99
C ALA A 60 1.59 10.41 11.88
N ALA A 61 0.86 11.52 11.85
CA ALA A 61 1.21 12.74 12.57
C ALA A 61 0.00 13.31 13.33
N LEU A 62 0.30 14.04 14.40
CA LEU A 62 -0.69 14.80 15.17
C LEU A 62 -0.87 16.17 14.52
N LEU A 63 -2.12 16.58 14.26
CA LEU A 63 -2.43 17.93 13.81
C LEU A 63 -2.22 18.95 14.95
N LEU A 64 -1.73 20.14 14.61
CA LEU A 64 -1.40 21.19 15.57
C LEU A 64 -2.61 21.69 16.36
N ASP A 65 -3.78 21.68 15.75
CA ASP A 65 -5.06 22.14 16.30
C ASP A 65 -5.99 20.98 16.71
N ALA A 66 -5.43 19.78 16.92
CA ALA A 66 -6.20 18.62 17.34
C ALA A 66 -6.99 18.93 18.62
N ARG A 67 -8.31 18.73 18.57
CA ARG A 67 -9.23 18.96 19.71
C ARG A 67 -8.89 18.09 20.92
N GLU A 68 -8.38 16.89 20.67
CA GLU A 68 -8.04 15.88 21.69
C GLU A 68 -6.59 15.40 21.53
N PRO A 69 -5.58 16.26 21.78
CA PRO A 69 -4.20 15.98 21.44
C PRO A 69 -3.63 14.80 22.24
N THR A 70 -4.05 14.65 23.50
CA THR A 70 -3.64 13.54 24.37
C THR A 70 -4.13 12.19 23.84
N VAL A 71 -5.39 12.13 23.41
CA VAL A 71 -6.02 10.90 22.86
C VAL A 71 -5.39 10.55 21.53
N ALA A 72 -5.23 11.52 20.63
CA ALA A 72 -4.56 11.31 19.36
C ALA A 72 -3.11 10.83 19.54
N LYS A 73 -2.36 11.41 20.48
CA LYS A 73 -1.01 10.93 20.82
C LYS A 73 -1.02 9.51 21.38
N ALA A 74 -2.02 9.14 22.17
CA ALA A 74 -2.18 7.77 22.66
C ALA A 74 -2.47 6.78 21.52
N PHE A 75 -3.32 7.16 20.57
CA PHE A 75 -3.59 6.37 19.37
C PHE A 75 -2.34 6.18 18.51
N LEU A 76 -1.57 7.24 18.25
CA LEU A 76 -0.30 7.14 17.50
C LEU A 76 0.69 6.17 18.16
N ARG A 77 0.81 6.21 19.50
CA ARG A 77 1.64 5.24 20.24
C ARG A 77 1.12 3.81 20.13
N PHE A 78 -0.20 3.63 20.15
CA PHE A 78 -0.83 2.31 20.03
C PHE A 78 -0.57 1.69 18.65
N ILE A 79 -0.80 2.43 17.57
CA ILE A 79 -0.60 1.92 16.20
C ILE A 79 0.88 1.77 15.81
N ALA A 80 1.78 2.43 16.52
CA ALA A 80 3.23 2.25 16.40
C ALA A 80 3.82 1.27 17.43
N GLY A 81 2.96 0.66 18.27
CA GLY A 81 3.36 -0.24 19.34
C GLY A 81 3.62 -1.67 18.87
N PRO A 82 4.17 -2.54 19.74
CA PRO A 82 4.49 -3.93 19.42
C PRO A 82 3.27 -4.73 18.95
N ASP A 83 2.08 -4.42 19.47
CA ASP A 83 0.83 -5.09 19.11
C ASP A 83 0.44 -4.88 17.63
N ALA A 84 0.92 -3.79 17.02
CA ALA A 84 0.64 -3.49 15.61
C ALA A 84 1.54 -4.26 14.64
N VAL A 85 2.72 -4.73 15.07
CA VAL A 85 3.74 -5.36 14.21
C VAL A 85 3.17 -6.52 13.41
N MET A 86 2.43 -7.43 14.06
CA MET A 86 1.85 -8.59 13.38
C MET A 86 0.80 -8.16 12.36
N VAL A 87 -0.07 -7.23 12.72
CA VAL A 87 -1.12 -6.74 11.81
C VAL A 87 -0.49 -6.08 10.59
N LEU A 88 0.50 -5.20 10.77
CA LEU A 88 1.20 -4.53 9.67
C LEU A 88 1.86 -5.54 8.73
N LYS A 89 2.60 -6.52 9.27
CA LYS A 89 3.24 -7.59 8.47
C LYS A 89 2.21 -8.41 7.67
N THR A 90 1.10 -8.81 8.30
CA THR A 90 0.04 -9.57 7.61
C THR A 90 -0.64 -8.78 6.49
N ARG A 91 -0.53 -7.45 6.52
CA ARG A 91 -1.03 -6.56 5.48
C ARG A 91 0.04 -6.15 4.46
N GLY A 92 1.22 -6.75 4.51
CA GLY A 92 2.31 -6.49 3.56
C GLY A 92 3.05 -5.17 3.80
N LEU A 93 2.99 -4.65 5.03
CA LEU A 93 3.75 -3.48 5.47
C LEU A 93 4.96 -3.91 6.30
N GLU A 94 6.02 -3.12 6.24
CA GLU A 94 7.22 -3.29 7.05
C GLU A 94 7.14 -2.35 8.27
N PRO A 95 7.05 -2.89 9.50
CA PRO A 95 7.12 -2.08 10.72
C PRO A 95 8.54 -1.53 10.93
N GLY A 96 8.63 -0.25 11.31
CA GLY A 96 9.89 0.41 11.69
C GLY A 96 10.40 0.02 13.07
#